data_AF-A0A833G3G3-F1
#
_entry.id   AF-A0A833G3G3-F1
#
_cell.length_a   1.000
_cell.length_b   1.000
_cell.length_c   1.000
_cell.angle_alpha   90.00
_cell.angle_beta   90.00
_cell.angle_gamma   90.00
#
_symmetry.space_group_name_H-M   'P 1'
#
loop_
_entity.id
_entity.type
_entity.pdbx_description
1 polymer ?
#
loop_
_entity_poly.entity_id
_entity_poly.type
_entity_poly.pdbx_seq_one_letter_code
_entity_poly.pdbx_strand_id
1 'polypeptide(L)' 'IAVVVMIETIFLLAIFAEILVTTSGGPGTATTNLTYLIYVRALLEWDVGGASAGGVVAIILANIVAIFLIRTVARNLDT' A
#
# COMPACT_ATOMS: atom_id res chain seq x y z
N ILE A 1 3.29 3.13 23.36
CA ILE A 1 2.39 3.79 22.38
C ILE A 1 3.08 3.92 21.01
N ALA A 2 4.28 4.51 20.93
CA ALA A 2 5.01 4.66 19.65
C ALA A 2 5.15 3.35 18.84
N VAL A 3 5.46 2.22 19.50
CA VAL A 3 5.56 0.90 18.83
C VAL A 3 4.23 0.41 18.26
N VAL A 4 3.13 0.62 18.98
CA VAL A 4 1.78 0.22 18.53
C VAL A 4 1.35 1.03 17.31
N VAL A 5 1.54 2.36 17.37
CA VAL A 5 1.27 3.25 16.22
C VAL A 5 2.10 2.86 15.01
N MET A 6 3.37 2.46 15.21
CA MET A 6 4.25 2.03 14.14
C MET A 6 3.74 0.76 13.44
N ILE A 7 3.34 -0.26 14.20
CA ILE A 7 2.81 -1.52 13.65
C ILE A 7 1.49 -1.25 12.91
N GLU A 8 0.58 -0.46 13.48
CA GLU A 8 -0.69 -0.08 12.84
C GLU A 8 -0.47 0.68 11.52
N THR A 9 0.49 1.61 11.45
CA THR A 9 0.79 2.33 10.19
C THR A 9 1.32 1.43 9.09
N ILE A 10 2.06 0.36 9.43
CA ILE A 10 2.51 -0.63 8.45
C ILE A 10 1.34 -1.52 8.00
N PHE A 11 0.46 -1.89 8.94
CA PHE A 11 -0.72 -2.72 8.66
C PHE A 11 -1.69 -2.03 7.71
N LEU A 12 -1.87 -0.71 7.85
CA LEU A 12 -2.68 0.11 6.95
C LEU A 12 -2.13 0.20 5.51
N LEU A 13 -0.84 -0.10 5.29
CA LEU A 13 -0.26 -0.15 3.93
C LEU A 13 -0.63 -1.47 3.21
N ALA A 14 -1.09 -2.48 3.94
CA ALA A 14 -1.35 -3.84 3.46
C ALA A 14 -2.85 -4.17 3.24
N ILE A 15 -3.75 -3.16 3.21
CA ILE A 15 -5.22 -3.29 3.10
C ILE A 15 -5.67 -3.78 1.70
N PHE A 16 -4.88 -4.59 1.00
CA PHE A 16 -5.31 -5.20 -0.26
C PHE A 16 -6.48 -6.17 -0.04
N ALA A 17 -6.35 -7.08 0.92
CA ALA A 17 -7.33 -8.15 1.15
C ALA A 17 -8.68 -7.60 1.60
N GLU A 18 -8.67 -6.57 2.45
CA GLU A 18 -9.90 -5.94 2.94
C GLU A 18 -10.63 -5.21 1.82
N ILE A 19 -9.93 -4.46 0.95
CA ILE A 19 -10.56 -3.82 -0.22
C ILE A 19 -11.18 -4.86 -1.14
N LEU A 20 -10.46 -5.95 -1.44
CA LEU A 20 -10.92 -7.01 -2.35
C LEU A 20 -12.25 -7.64 -1.88
N VAL A 21 -12.35 -8.00 -0.60
CA VAL A 21 -13.49 -8.75 -0.05
C VAL A 21 -14.68 -7.85 0.32
N THR A 22 -14.43 -6.61 0.76
CA THR A 22 -15.49 -5.75 1.31
C THR A 22 -16.09 -4.78 0.30
N THR A 23 -15.31 -4.24 -0.63
CA THR A 23 -15.76 -3.19 -1.56
C THR A 23 -15.46 -3.49 -3.03
N SER A 24 -14.52 -4.40 -3.29
CA SER A 24 -14.00 -4.71 -4.62
C SER A 24 -13.64 -3.45 -5.44
N GLY A 25 -13.16 -2.40 -4.76
CA GLY A 25 -12.76 -1.11 -5.36
C GLY A 25 -13.87 -0.05 -5.46
N GLY A 26 -15.10 -0.35 -5.03
CA GLY A 26 -16.27 0.52 -5.19
C GLY A 26 -16.57 1.48 -4.03
N PRO A 27 -17.59 2.36 -4.20
CA PRO A 27 -18.35 2.59 -5.42
C PRO A 27 -17.52 3.35 -6.48
N GLY A 28 -17.48 2.84 -7.70
CA GLY A 28 -16.58 3.35 -8.75
C GLY A 28 -15.12 2.96 -8.49
N THR A 29 -14.26 3.96 -8.26
CA THR A 29 -12.82 3.78 -7.94
C THR A 29 -12.46 4.35 -6.55
N ALA A 30 -13.45 4.61 -5.70
CA ALA A 30 -13.26 5.34 -4.45
C ALA A 30 -12.36 4.63 -3.44
N THR A 31 -12.33 3.29 -3.46
CA THR A 31 -11.49 2.47 -2.57
C THR A 31 -10.32 1.82 -3.30
N THR A 32 -10.09 2.16 -4.58
CA THR A 32 -9.00 1.60 -5.37
C THR A 32 -7.66 2.19 -4.95
N ASN A 33 -6.90 1.44 -4.15
CA ASN A 33 -5.51 1.76 -3.84
C ASN A 33 -4.55 1.25 -4.94
N LEU A 34 -3.27 1.62 -4.84
CA LEU A 34 -2.27 1.28 -5.87
C LEU A 34 -2.11 -0.23 -6.06
N THR A 35 -2.15 -1.02 -4.99
CA THR A 35 -2.03 -2.48 -5.04
C THR A 35 -3.26 -3.15 -5.64
N TYR A 36 -4.46 -2.64 -5.32
CA TYR A 36 -5.72 -3.09 -5.91
C TYR A 36 -5.79 -2.75 -7.41
N LEU A 37 -5.28 -1.58 -7.80
CA LEU A 37 -5.20 -1.20 -9.21
C LEU A 37 -4.27 -2.11 -10.02
N ILE A 38 -3.14 -2.55 -9.45
CA ILE A 38 -2.25 -3.53 -10.08
C ILE A 38 -2.97 -4.87 -10.25
N TYR A 39 -3.73 -5.31 -9.24
CA TYR A 39 -4.55 -6.52 -9.33
C TYR A 39 -5.58 -6.44 -10.47
N VAL A 40 -6.33 -5.34 -10.54
CA VAL A 40 -7.33 -5.11 -11.61
C VAL A 40 -6.66 -5.16 -12.98
N ARG A 41 -5.55 -4.44 -13.17
CA ARG A 41 -4.82 -4.43 -14.44
C ARG A 41 -4.25 -5.80 -14.83
N ALA A 42 -3.67 -6.52 -13.87
CA ALA A 42 -3.02 -7.80 -14.14
C ALA A 42 -4.02 -8.92 -14.45
N LEU A 43 -5.12 -8.99 -13.70
CA LEU A 43 -5.99 -10.18 -13.65
C LEU A 43 -7.39 -9.94 -14.24
N LEU A 44 -7.87 -8.69 -14.28
CA LEU A 44 -9.18 -8.37 -14.87
C LEU A 44 -9.03 -7.79 -16.28
N GLU A 45 -8.05 -6.91 -16.49
CA GLU A 45 -7.79 -6.26 -17.79
C GLU A 45 -6.74 -7.01 -18.63
N TRP A 46 -6.07 -8.02 -18.06
CA TRP A 46 -5.00 -8.80 -18.69
C TRP A 46 -3.81 -7.96 -19.20
N ASP A 47 -3.66 -6.74 -18.70
CA ASP A 47 -2.53 -5.85 -19.00
C ASP A 47 -1.40 -6.08 -18.00
N VAL A 48 -0.64 -7.15 -18.24
CA VAL A 48 0.53 -7.51 -17.43
C VAL A 48 1.63 -6.45 -17.52
N GLY A 49 1.74 -5.74 -18.64
CA GLY A 49 2.71 -4.67 -18.85
C GLY A 49 2.43 -3.45 -17.97
N GLY A 50 1.21 -2.93 -18.04
CA GLY A 50 0.74 -1.83 -17.21
C GLY A 50 0.73 -2.18 -15.71
N ALA A 51 0.39 -3.43 -15.36
CA ALA A 51 0.47 -3.91 -13.99
C ALA A 51 1.91 -4.00 -13.47
N SER A 52 2.86 -4.47 -14.28
CA SER A 52 4.27 -4.56 -13.90
C SER A 52 4.88 -3.17 -13.68
N ALA A 53 4.57 -2.21 -14.56
CA ALA A 53 4.98 -0.82 -14.37
C ALA A 53 4.41 -0.22 -13.07
N GLY A 54 3.14 -0.48 -12.78
CA GLY A 54 2.51 -0.12 -11.51
C GLY A 54 3.20 -0.77 -10.30
N GLY A 55 3.59 -2.04 -10.43
CA GLY A 55 4.33 -2.78 -9.41
C GLY A 55 5.70 -2.16 -9.07
N VAL A 56 6.47 -1.78 -10.08
CA VAL A 56 7.77 -1.10 -9.87
C VAL A 56 7.58 0.23 -9.15
N VAL A 57 6.58 1.02 -9.55
CA VAL A 57 6.25 2.30 -8.88
C VAL A 57 5.85 2.07 -7.43
N ALA A 58 5.02 1.05 -7.15
CA ALA A 58 4.60 0.71 -5.80
C ALA A 58 5.79 0.32 -4.90
N ILE A 59 6.77 -0.44 -5.42
CA ILE A 59 7.98 -0.82 -4.69
C ILE A 59 8.83 0.40 -4.34
N ILE A 60 9.03 1.32 -5.29
CA ILE A 60 9.81 2.55 -5.06
C ILE A 60 9.14 3.38 -3.96
N LEU A 61 7.82 3.57 -4.06
CA LEU A 61 7.06 4.36 -3.09
C LEU A 61 7.08 3.71 -1.69
N ALA A 62 6.96 2.38 -1.61
CA ALA A 62 7.07 1.65 -0.35
C ALA A 62 8.45 1.83 0.32
N ASN A 63 9.54 1.82 -0.45
CA ASN A 63 10.88 2.06 0.08
C ASN A 63 11.04 3.49 0.62
N ILE A 64 10.49 4.49 -0.07
CA ILE A 64 10.49 5.89 0.40
C ILE A 64 9.74 6.01 1.74
N VAL A 65 8.55 5.41 1.83
CA VAL A 65 7.74 5.41 3.06
C VAL A 65 8.46 4.69 4.19
N ALA A 66 9.08 3.54 3.92
CA ALA A 66 9.86 2.79 4.92
C ALA A 66 10.99 3.63 5.52
N ILE A 67 11.76 4.34 4.68
CA ILE A 67 12.82 5.25 5.14
C ILE A 67 12.26 6.35 6.04
N PHE A 68 11.12 6.94 5.67
CA PHE A 68 10.47 7.98 6.46
C PHE A 68 9.96 7.47 7.82
N LEU A 69 9.34 6.30 7.85
CA LEU A 69 8.83 5.67 9.07
C LEU A 69 9.98 5.33 10.03
N ILE A 70 11.05 4.69 9.53
CA ILE A 70 12.24 4.38 10.34
C ILE A 70 12.85 5.66 10.92
N ARG A 71 12.95 6.73 10.13
CA ARG A 71 13.51 8.01 10.59
C ARG A 71 12.63 8.69 11.65
N THR A 72 11.31 8.59 11.52
CA THR A 72 10.37 9.16 12.51
C THR A 72 10.47 8.41 13.82
N VAL A 73 10.52 7.08 13.77
CA VAL A 73 10.61 6.21 14.95
C VAL A 73 11.95 6.40 15.66
N ALA A 74 13.06 6.40 14.92
CA ALA A 74 14.39 6.59 15.50
C ALA A 74 14.49 7.93 16.25
N ARG A 75 13.89 9.00 15.72
CA ARG A 75 13.84 10.31 16.39
C ARG A 75 12.96 10.35 17.65
N ASN A 76 11.95 9.48 17.74
CA ASN A 76 11.08 9.40 18.92
C ASN A 76 11.61 8.41 19.99
N LEU A 77 12.73 7.73 19.74
CA LEU A 77 13.38 6.81 20.68
C LEU A 77 14.48 7.50 21.54
N ASP A 78 14.91 8.71 21.15
CA ASP A 78 15.91 9.52 21.86
C ASP A 78 15.28 10.41 22.97
N THR A 79 14.16 9.99 23.56
CA THR A 79 13.52 10.61 24.74
C THR A 79 13.18 9.54 25.76
#